data_AF-W1NTP0-F1
#
_entry.id   AF-W1NTP0-F1
#
_cell.length_a   1.000
_cell.length_b   1.000
_cell.length_c   1.000
_cell.angle_alpha   90.00
_cell.angle_beta   90.00
_cell.angle_gamma   90.00
#
_symmetry.space_group_name_H-M   'P 1'
#
loop_
_entity.id
_entity.type
_entity.pdbx_description
1 polymer ?
#
loop_
_entity_poly.entity_id
_entity_poly.type
_entity_poly.pdbx_seq_one_letter_code
_entity_poly.pdbx_strand_id
1 'polypeptide(L)'
;MISMFWYANALPFNSASSDFYPQMVASIAEAGPGVNGPTTKELVGPCLEAVVHDVDKPIAQFKVALGALFTTLALIYQERDILED
;
A
#
# COMPACT_ATOMS: atom_id res chain seq x y z
N MET A 1 -15.29 9.29 26.50
CA MET A 1 -15.85 9.80 25.23
C MET A 1 -15.42 8.97 24.03
N ILE A 2 -14.11 8.70 23.83
CA ILE A 2 -13.66 7.82 22.74
C ILE A 2 -14.08 6.35 22.92
N SER A 3 -13.96 5.80 24.14
CA SER A 3 -14.35 4.40 24.44
C SER A 3 -15.82 4.09 24.11
N MET A 4 -16.71 5.08 24.28
CA MET A 4 -18.13 4.95 23.93
C MET A 4 -18.35 4.87 22.43
N PHE A 5 -17.57 5.64 21.65
CA PHE A 5 -17.60 5.57 20.19
C PHE A 5 -17.19 4.19 19.68
N TRP A 6 -16.11 3.62 20.23
CA TRP A 6 -15.67 2.27 19.89
C TRP A 6 -16.73 1.21 20.24
N TYR A 7 -17.32 1.30 21.43
CA TYR A 7 -18.38 0.38 21.87
C TYR A 7 -19.64 0.48 20.99
N ALA A 8 -20.11 1.70 20.72
CA ALA A 8 -21.32 1.93 19.93
C ALA A 8 -21.19 1.46 18.47
N ASN A 9 -19.98 1.51 17.91
CA ASN A 9 -19.70 1.08 16.54
C ASN A 9 -19.14 -0.35 16.44
N ALA A 10 -19.11 -1.09 17.56
CA ALA A 10 -18.55 -2.45 17.65
C ALA A 10 -17.13 -2.57 17.07
N LEU A 11 -16.33 -1.51 17.19
CA LEU A 11 -14.96 -1.48 16.68
C LEU A 11 -14.03 -2.16 17.69
N PRO A 12 -13.09 -3.02 17.25
CA PRO A 12 -12.19 -3.69 18.17
C PRO A 12 -11.12 -2.70 18.66
N PHE A 13 -10.86 -2.67 19.97
CA PHE A 13 -9.96 -1.67 20.57
C PHE A 13 -8.53 -1.71 20.01
N ASN A 14 -8.10 -2.84 19.45
CA ASN A 14 -6.80 -2.97 18.81
C ASN A 14 -6.70 -2.19 17.49
N SER A 15 -7.79 -1.73 16.86
CA SER A 15 -7.65 -0.90 15.65
C SER A 15 -7.02 0.47 15.95
N ALA A 16 -7.03 0.92 17.21
CA ALA A 16 -6.32 2.13 17.62
C ALA A 16 -4.78 1.97 17.58
N SER A 17 -4.26 0.74 17.51
CA SER A 17 -2.81 0.49 17.37
C SER A 17 -2.34 0.45 15.92
N SER A 18 -3.21 0.72 14.95
CA SER A 18 -2.84 0.83 13.54
C SER A 18 -2.08 2.13 13.27
N ASP A 19 -1.05 2.08 12.44
CA ASP A 19 -0.28 3.27 12.01
C ASP A 19 -1.16 4.32 11.27
N PHE A 20 -2.31 3.89 10.76
CA PHE A 20 -3.29 4.76 10.10
C PHE A 20 -4.19 5.52 11.10
N TYR A 21 -4.31 5.03 12.34
CA TYR A 21 -5.23 5.63 13.32
C TYR A 21 -4.84 7.07 13.70
N PRO A 22 -3.56 7.39 14.01
CA PRO A 22 -3.15 8.77 14.27
C PRO A 22 -3.38 9.70 13.07
N GLN A 23 -3.14 9.21 11.85
CA GLN A 23 -3.33 9.99 10.62
C GLN A 23 -4.81 10.33 10.41
N MET A 24 -5.69 9.34 10.56
CA MET A 24 -7.13 9.54 10.48
C MET A 24 -7.62 10.56 11.51
N VAL A 25 -7.16 10.46 12.77
CA VAL A 25 -7.52 11.42 13.83
C VAL A 25 -7.04 12.83 13.49
N ALA A 26 -5.82 12.96 12.96
CA ALA A 26 -5.28 14.26 12.52
C ALA A 26 -6.12 14.86 11.37
N SER A 27 -6.47 14.07 10.36
CA SER A 27 -7.32 14.53 9.24
C SER A 27 -8.72 14.98 9.69
N ILE A 28 -9.32 14.27 10.66
CA ILE A 28 -10.61 14.67 11.24
C ILE A 28 -10.47 15.97 12.03
N ALA A 29 -9.40 16.12 12.81
CA ALA A 29 -9.14 17.34 13.57
C ALA A 29 -8.91 18.54 12.65
N GLU A 30 -8.21 18.35 11.54
CA GLU A 30 -7.97 19.36 10.51
C GLU A 30 -9.27 19.78 9.79
N ALA A 31 -10.13 18.82 9.44
CA ALA A 31 -11.41 19.10 8.79
C ALA A 31 -12.37 19.92 9.68
N GLY A 32 -12.25 19.78 11.00
CA GLY A 32 -13.07 20.51 11.96
C GLY A 32 -14.51 19.98 12.07
N PRO A 33 -15.28 20.49 13.05
CA PRO A 33 -16.64 20.03 13.31
C PRO A 33 -17.61 20.42 12.18
N GLY A 34 -18.56 19.53 11.86
CA GLY A 34 -19.59 19.77 10.85
C GLY A 34 -19.24 19.27 9.44
N VAL A 35 -18.00 18.82 9.23
CA VAL A 35 -17.62 18.11 8.00
C VAL A 35 -18.11 16.66 8.10
N ASN A 36 -18.86 16.23 7.09
CA ASN A 36 -19.26 14.83 6.96
C ASN A 36 -18.09 14.00 6.44
N GLY A 37 -17.92 12.81 6.99
CA GLY A 37 -16.99 11.83 6.43
C GLY A 37 -17.44 11.39 5.02
N PRO A 38 -16.51 10.87 4.21
CA PRO A 38 -16.85 10.31 2.90
C PRO A 38 -17.82 9.14 3.03
N THR A 39 -18.73 9.03 2.08
CA THR A 39 -19.64 7.89 1.98
C THR A 39 -18.91 6.66 1.45
N THR A 40 -19.45 5.47 1.70
CA THR A 40 -18.87 4.21 1.18
C THR A 40 -18.70 4.27 -0.34
N LYS A 41 -19.65 4.88 -1.07
CA LYS A 41 -19.58 5.03 -2.53
C LYS A 41 -18.41 5.88 -2.99
N GLU A 42 -18.14 6.98 -2.28
CA GLU A 42 -17.01 7.86 -2.57
C GLU A 42 -15.67 7.21 -2.21
N LEU A 43 -15.66 6.30 -1.23
CA LEU A 43 -14.48 5.54 -0.82
C LEU A 43 -14.12 4.39 -1.77
N VAL A 44 -15.09 3.76 -2.47
CA VAL A 44 -14.82 2.55 -3.28
C VAL A 44 -13.70 2.76 -4.29
N GLY A 45 -13.74 3.87 -5.04
CA GLY A 45 -12.73 4.17 -6.06
C GLY A 45 -11.33 4.34 -5.46
N PRO A 46 -11.12 5.33 -4.56
CA PRO A 46 -9.83 5.55 -3.93
C PRO A 46 -9.29 4.34 -3.17
N CYS A 47 -10.15 3.58 -2.47
CA CYS A 47 -9.72 2.35 -1.79
C CYS A 47 -9.27 1.28 -2.78
N LEU A 48 -9.97 1.11 -3.90
CA LEU A 48 -9.58 0.16 -4.94
C LEU A 48 -8.25 0.58 -5.60
N GLU A 49 -8.10 1.86 -5.93
CA GLU A 49 -6.85 2.39 -6.51
C GLU A 49 -5.66 2.20 -5.56
N ALA A 50 -5.83 2.46 -4.26
CA ALA A 50 -4.79 2.25 -3.27
C ALA A 50 -4.35 0.78 -3.21
N VAL A 51 -5.31 -0.16 -3.25
CA VAL A 51 -5.02 -1.61 -3.28
C VAL A 51 -4.32 -2.01 -4.59
N VAL A 52 -4.78 -1.52 -5.75
CA VAL A 52 -4.15 -1.80 -7.04
C VAL A 52 -2.70 -1.30 -7.04
N HIS A 53 -2.46 -0.07 -6.58
CA HIS A 53 -1.13 0.50 -6.51
C HIS A 53 -0.20 -0.31 -5.58
N ASP A 54 -0.69 -0.76 -4.43
CA ASP A 54 0.09 -1.57 -3.50
C ASP A 54 0.48 -2.95 -4.08
N VAL A 55 -0.36 -3.51 -4.96
CA VAL A 55 -0.09 -4.76 -5.69
C VAL A 55 0.80 -4.55 -6.91
N ASP A 56 0.63 -3.45 -7.65
CA ASP A 56 1.39 -3.17 -8.87
C ASP A 56 2.85 -2.82 -8.58
N LYS A 57 3.11 -2.15 -7.45
CA LYS A 57 4.47 -1.78 -7.04
C LYS A 57 5.42 -3.00 -6.93
N PRO A 58 5.11 -4.05 -6.16
CA PRO A 58 5.98 -5.23 -6.09
C PRO A 58 6.04 -5.98 -7.42
N ILE A 59 4.97 -6.01 -8.23
CA ILE A 59 4.98 -6.62 -9.56
C ILE A 59 5.96 -5.89 -10.49
N ALA A 60 5.93 -4.56 -10.49
CA ALA A 60 6.84 -3.75 -11.28
C ALA A 60 8.31 -3.97 -10.84
N GLN A 61 8.56 -3.98 -9.53
CA GLN A 61 9.88 -4.28 -8.98
C GLN A 61 10.38 -5.67 -9.37
N PHE A 62 9.50 -6.68 -9.28
CA PHE A 62 9.82 -8.04 -9.68
C PHE A 62 10.18 -8.14 -11.17
N LYS A 63 9.42 -7.48 -12.06
CA LYS A 63 9.71 -7.46 -13.49
C LYS A 63 11.05 -6.82 -13.81
N VAL A 64 11.40 -5.72 -13.12
CA VAL A 64 12.70 -5.07 -13.26
C VAL A 64 13.83 -5.99 -12.81
N ALA A 65 13.69 -6.62 -11.63
CA ALA A 65 14.67 -7.56 -11.11
C ALA A 65 14.87 -8.76 -12.03
N LEU A 66 13.78 -9.30 -12.59
CA LEU A 66 13.82 -10.41 -13.53
C LEU A 66 14.56 -10.02 -14.83
N GLY A 67 14.27 -8.83 -15.37
CA GLY A 67 14.98 -8.30 -16.54
C GLY A 67 16.48 -8.17 -16.30
N ALA A 68 16.87 -7.60 -15.15
CA ALA A 68 18.28 -7.48 -14.78
C ALA A 68 18.98 -8.85 -14.70
N LEU A 69 18.33 -9.85 -14.09
CA LEU A 69 18.87 -11.20 -13.99
C LEU A 69 19.11 -11.84 -15.36
N PHE A 70 18.15 -11.72 -16.28
CA PHE A 70 18.30 -12.25 -17.64
C PHE A 70 19.46 -11.60 -18.39
N THR A 71 19.62 -10.27 -18.28
CA THR A 71 20.75 -9.57 -18.90
C THR A 71 22.09 -10.02 -18.30
N THR A 72 22.17 -10.16 -16.97
CA THR A 72 23.39 -10.64 -16.32
C THR A 72 23.74 -12.06 -16.76
N LEU A 73 22.76 -12.97 -16.82
CA LEU A 73 23.00 -14.33 -17.30
C LEU A 73 23.47 -14.35 -18.75
N ALA A 74 22.84 -13.58 -19.65
CA ALA A 74 23.24 -13.51 -21.05
C ALA A 74 24.69 -13.06 -21.22
N LEU A 75 25.14 -12.07 -20.44
CA LEU A 75 26.53 -11.62 -20.44
C LEU A 75 27.48 -12.72 -19.93
N ILE A 76 27.11 -13.43 -18.87
CA ILE A 76 27.93 -14.55 -18.35
C ILE A 76 28.05 -15.67 -19.39
N TYR A 77 26.98 -16.02 -20.11
CA TYR A 77 27.02 -17.03 -21.16
C TYR A 77 27.89 -16.60 -22.34
N GLN A 78 27.79 -15.35 -22.80
CA GLN A 78 28.63 -14.80 -23.86
C GLN A 78 30.12 -14.83 -23.48
N GLU A 79 30.46 -14.46 -22.25
CA GLU A 79 31.85 -14.44 -21.76
C GLU A 79 32.44 -15.85 -21.64
N ARG A 80 31.61 -16.86 -21.30
CA ARG A 80 32.02 -18.27 -21.29
C ARG A 80 32.35 -18.79 -22.69
N ASP A 81 31.54 -18.45 -23.69
CA ASP A 81 31.72 -18.86 -25.08
C ASP A 81 33.04 -18.30 -25.66
N ILE A 82 33.38 -17.05 -25.33
CA ILE A 82 34.63 -16.39 -25.77
C ILE A 82 35.88 -16.98 -25.10
N LEU A 83 35.76 -17.59 -23.93
CA LEU A 83 36.88 -18.15 -23.17
C LEU A 83 37.17 -19.63 -23.51
N GLU A 84 36.31 -20.29 -24.28
CA GLU A 84 36.46 -21.70 -24.69
C GLU A 84 36.99 -21.89 -26.13
N ASP A 85 37.23 -20.80 -26.88
CA ASP A 85 37.93 -20.75 -28.19
C ASP A 85 39.43 -20.39 -28.05
#